data_AF-A0A2H5V9T2-F1
#
_entry.id   AF-A0A2H5V9T2-F1
#
_cell.length_a   1.000
_cell.length_b   1.000
_cell.length_c   1.000
_cell.angle_alpha   90.00
_cell.angle_beta   90.00
_cell.angle_gamma   90.00
#
_symmetry.space_group_name_H-M   'P 1'
#
loop_
_entity.id
_entity.type
_entity.pdbx_description
1 polymer ?
#
loop_
_entity_poly.entity_id
_entity_poly.type
_entity_poly.pdbx_seq_one_letter_code
_entity_poly.pdbx_strand_id
1 'polypeptide(L)'
;MQKRVVIALIIMMAVIVTSIHAANVTWDFSNDVLVSYANEDKQQRESHIEVSANNNNYLVTALMYNTPDPTPNDSDRISKCRVYNSTDAGSSWTDRGFLPIPSGMDRSVDPVVASTTDGKFFVACIAGTSTTTPYVLYWISADNGATWSNYSTIKYVTDRVLSYVVFDRRT
;
A
#
# COMPACT_ATOMS: atom_id res chain seq x y z
N MET A 1 -4.71 33.83 73.69
CA MET A 1 -5.32 32.80 72.80
C MET A 1 -5.69 33.46 71.48
N GLN A 2 -4.90 33.23 70.42
CA GLN A 2 -5.09 33.87 69.12
C GLN A 2 -5.63 32.82 68.15
N LYS A 3 -6.86 33.01 67.67
CA LYS A 3 -7.53 32.10 66.73
C LYS A 3 -6.78 32.14 65.39
N ARG A 4 -6.18 31.01 64.98
CA ARG A 4 -5.58 30.85 63.66
C ARG A 4 -6.70 30.64 62.63
N VAL A 5 -6.87 31.59 61.72
CA VAL A 5 -7.72 31.43 60.54
C VAL A 5 -6.91 30.67 59.49
N VAL A 6 -7.37 29.47 59.11
CA VAL A 6 -6.81 28.70 57.99
C VAL A 6 -7.60 29.08 56.75
N ILE A 7 -6.96 29.77 55.81
CA ILE A 7 -7.54 30.05 54.49
C ILE A 7 -7.20 28.86 53.60
N ALA A 8 -8.20 28.08 53.21
CA ALA A 8 -8.06 27.02 52.21
C ALA A 8 -8.00 27.65 50.81
N LEU A 9 -6.89 27.44 50.10
CA LEU A 9 -6.74 27.81 48.69
C LEU A 9 -7.38 26.71 47.84
N ILE A 10 -8.53 27.00 47.23
CA ILE A 10 -9.13 26.14 46.20
C ILE A 10 -8.41 26.45 44.89
N ILE A 11 -7.52 25.56 44.45
CA ILE A 11 -6.90 25.63 43.13
C ILE A 11 -7.92 25.05 42.14
N MET A 12 -8.65 25.91 41.42
CA MET A 12 -9.35 25.47 40.21
C MET A 12 -8.30 25.10 39.16
N MET A 13 -8.15 23.81 38.86
CA MET A 13 -7.51 23.37 37.63
C MET A 13 -8.40 23.80 36.46
N ALA A 14 -7.98 24.86 35.75
CA ALA A 14 -8.51 25.15 34.43
C ALA A 14 -8.06 24.01 33.51
N VAL A 15 -8.99 23.11 33.15
CA VAL A 15 -8.78 22.20 32.02
C VAL A 15 -8.72 23.09 30.79
N ILE A 16 -7.51 23.34 30.29
CA ILE A 16 -7.33 23.95 28.97
C ILE A 16 -7.81 22.91 27.97
N VAL A 17 -9.09 23.00 27.59
CA VAL A 17 -9.57 22.35 26.38
C VAL A 17 -8.94 23.15 25.24
N THR A 18 -7.76 22.74 24.78
CA THR A 18 -7.28 23.20 23.50
C THR A 18 -8.28 22.67 22.49
N SER A 19 -9.13 23.56 21.97
CA SER A 19 -9.87 23.26 20.75
C SER A 19 -8.82 22.90 19.71
N ILE A 20 -8.75 21.61 19.36
CA ILE A 20 -8.03 21.17 18.18
C ILE A 20 -8.84 21.73 17.03
N HIS A 21 -8.53 22.96 16.63
CA HIS A 21 -8.91 23.42 15.31
C HIS A 21 -8.18 22.48 14.36
N ALA A 22 -8.94 21.66 13.63
CA ALA A 22 -8.46 21.22 12.34
C ALA A 22 -8.17 22.52 11.58
N ALA A 23 -6.89 22.91 11.57
CA ALA A 23 -6.42 23.95 10.67
C ALA A 23 -6.96 23.56 9.30
N ASN A 24 -7.48 24.53 8.55
CA ASN A 24 -7.85 24.30 7.16
C ASN A 24 -6.62 23.69 6.49
N VAL A 25 -6.65 22.38 6.26
CA VAL A 25 -5.56 21.69 5.58
C VAL A 25 -5.55 22.27 4.19
N THR A 26 -4.62 23.19 3.96
CA THR A 26 -4.42 23.81 2.67
C THR A 26 -3.54 22.82 1.93
N TRP A 27 -4.18 21.94 1.18
CA TRP A 27 -3.47 20.98 0.33
C TRP A 27 -2.82 21.76 -0.80
N ASP A 28 -1.53 22.04 -0.68
CA ASP A 28 -0.73 22.46 -1.83
C ASP A 28 -0.40 21.20 -2.64
N PHE A 29 -1.24 20.92 -3.63
CA PHE A 29 -1.06 19.81 -4.57
C PHE A 29 0.31 19.84 -5.28
N SER A 30 1.04 20.96 -5.24
CA SER A 30 2.31 21.10 -5.94
C SER A 30 3.54 20.67 -5.14
N ASN A 31 3.47 20.55 -3.80
CA ASN A 31 4.69 20.37 -2.99
C ASN A 31 4.67 19.25 -1.95
N ASP A 32 3.51 18.70 -1.54
CA ASP A 32 3.47 17.78 -0.38
C ASP A 32 2.69 16.47 -0.57
N VAL A 33 2.38 16.06 -1.81
CA VAL A 33 1.88 14.71 -2.06
C VAL A 33 2.56 14.12 -3.29
N LEU A 34 3.61 13.32 -3.09
CA LEU A 34 4.05 12.36 -4.09
C LEU A 34 3.05 11.19 -4.15
N VAL A 35 1.84 11.43 -4.64
CA VAL A 35 0.95 10.36 -5.11
C VAL A 35 1.46 9.95 -6.48
N SER A 36 2.35 8.94 -6.49
CA SER A 36 2.86 8.24 -7.66
C SER A 36 3.10 9.13 -8.90
N TYR A 37 4.18 9.93 -8.91
CA TYR A 37 4.69 10.45 -10.19
C TYR A 37 5.42 9.31 -10.91
N ALA A 38 4.80 8.84 -11.99
CA ALA A 38 5.29 7.75 -12.81
C ALA A 38 6.62 8.15 -13.48
N ASN A 39 7.56 7.21 -13.59
CA ASN A 39 8.56 7.34 -14.65
C ASN A 39 7.79 7.24 -15.98
N GLU A 40 7.54 8.37 -16.65
CA GLU A 40 6.71 8.45 -17.86
C GLU A 40 7.28 7.61 -19.01
N ASP A 41 8.62 7.53 -19.11
CA ASP A 41 9.31 6.76 -20.15
C ASP A 41 9.12 5.24 -19.95
N LYS A 42 9.16 4.79 -18.70
CA LYS A 42 8.98 3.38 -18.32
C LYS A 42 7.51 3.02 -18.03
N GLN A 43 6.65 4.03 -17.92
CA GLN A 43 5.25 3.94 -17.54
C GLN A 43 5.03 3.06 -16.30
N GLN A 44 5.84 3.31 -15.26
CA GLN A 44 5.66 2.71 -13.94
C GLN A 44 4.71 3.60 -13.13
N ARG A 45 3.58 3.08 -12.69
CA ARG A 45 2.53 3.87 -12.04
C ARG A 45 1.93 3.14 -10.86
N GLU A 46 1.16 3.87 -10.05
CA GLU A 46 0.36 3.33 -8.96
C GLU A 46 1.19 2.48 -8.00
N SER A 47 2.28 3.07 -7.50
CA SER A 47 3.14 2.41 -6.52
C SER A 47 2.52 2.40 -5.13
N HIS A 48 2.66 1.30 -4.42
CA HIS A 48 2.39 1.18 -2.99
C HIS A 48 3.59 0.57 -2.29
N ILE A 49 3.99 1.14 -1.14
CA ILE A 49 5.13 0.71 -0.34
C ILE A 49 4.69 0.45 1.09
N GLU A 50 5.22 -0.60 1.71
CA GLU A 50 4.97 -0.94 3.12
C GLU A 50 6.28 -1.35 3.80
N VAL A 51 6.45 -0.89 5.05
CA VAL A 51 7.51 -1.35 5.98
C VAL A 51 7.04 -2.61 6.69
N SER A 52 7.94 -3.55 6.97
CA SER A 52 7.57 -4.70 7.82
C SER A 52 7.19 -4.22 9.22
N ALA A 53 6.03 -4.62 9.70
CA ALA A 53 5.55 -4.28 11.04
C ALA A 53 6.44 -4.83 12.18
N ASN A 54 7.33 -5.79 11.89
CA ASN A 54 8.22 -6.38 12.89
C ASN A 54 9.71 -6.01 12.72
N ASN A 55 10.10 -5.37 11.61
CA ASN A 55 11.48 -4.98 11.35
C ASN A 55 11.57 -3.91 10.26
N ASN A 56 11.88 -2.69 10.66
CA ASN A 56 11.92 -1.53 9.76
C ASN A 56 13.04 -1.57 8.70
N ASN A 57 13.95 -2.55 8.74
CA ASN A 57 14.92 -2.77 7.67
C ASN A 57 14.30 -3.41 6.43
N TYR A 58 13.15 -4.08 6.57
CA TYR A 58 12.48 -4.75 5.46
C TYR A 58 11.35 -3.89 4.91
N LEU A 59 11.41 -3.63 3.61
CA LEU A 59 10.37 -2.93 2.88
C LEU A 59 9.98 -3.71 1.64
N VAL A 60 8.70 -3.62 1.28
CA VAL A 60 8.19 -4.12 0.01
C VAL A 60 7.50 -2.98 -0.71
N THR A 61 7.79 -2.82 -1.99
CA THR A 61 7.03 -1.95 -2.88
C THR A 61 6.50 -2.76 -4.05
N ALA A 62 5.27 -2.47 -4.44
CA ALA A 62 4.63 -3.01 -5.63
C ALA A 62 4.15 -1.85 -6.48
N LEU A 63 4.29 -1.98 -7.80
CA LEU A 63 3.86 -0.97 -8.77
C LEU A 63 3.30 -1.62 -10.02
N MET A 64 2.52 -0.87 -10.78
CA MET A 64 2.17 -1.24 -12.13
C MET A 64 3.34 -0.96 -13.07
N TYR A 65 3.70 -1.95 -13.86
CA TYR A 65 4.73 -1.83 -14.87
C TYR A 65 4.17 -2.19 -16.23
N ASN A 66 4.34 -1.30 -17.21
CA ASN A 66 3.82 -1.53 -18.56
C ASN A 66 4.73 -2.42 -19.39
N THR A 67 4.20 -3.55 -19.84
CA THR A 67 4.84 -4.47 -20.78
C THR A 67 4.16 -4.40 -22.15
N PRO A 68 4.82 -4.84 -23.23
CA PRO A 68 4.13 -5.06 -24.51
C PRO A 68 2.92 -5.99 -24.32
N ASP A 69 1.83 -5.73 -25.04
CA ASP A 69 0.71 -6.67 -25.11
C ASP A 69 1.17 -8.00 -25.73
N PRO A 70 0.84 -9.16 -25.14
CA PRO A 70 1.21 -10.46 -25.69
C PRO A 70 0.46 -10.79 -27.00
N THR A 71 -0.57 -10.02 -27.37
CA THR A 71 -1.31 -10.19 -28.61
C THR A 71 -0.44 -9.78 -29.82
N PRO A 72 -0.25 -10.66 -30.82
CA PRO A 72 0.57 -10.31 -31.98
C PRO A 72 0.03 -9.08 -32.73
N ASN A 73 0.93 -8.14 -33.04
CA ASN A 73 0.65 -6.87 -33.72
C ASN A 73 -0.20 -5.87 -32.93
N ASP A 74 -0.42 -6.10 -31.64
CA ASP A 74 -0.96 -5.09 -30.74
C ASP A 74 0.20 -4.25 -30.18
N SER A 75 0.19 -2.95 -30.48
CA SER A 75 1.19 -2.00 -29.98
C SER A 75 0.83 -1.43 -28.62
N ASP A 76 -0.37 -1.73 -28.11
CA ASP A 76 -0.80 -1.25 -26.81
C ASP A 76 0.05 -1.87 -25.71
N ARG A 77 0.21 -1.13 -24.62
CA ARG A 77 0.93 -1.62 -23.44
C ARG A 77 -0.06 -2.12 -22.41
N ILE A 78 0.26 -3.26 -21.83
CA ILE A 78 -0.50 -3.83 -20.71
C ILE A 78 0.23 -3.59 -19.41
N SER A 79 -0.49 -3.39 -18.32
CA SER A 79 0.10 -3.23 -17.00
C SER A 79 0.14 -4.54 -16.24
N LYS A 80 1.26 -4.78 -15.56
CA LYS A 80 1.45 -5.92 -14.67
C LYS A 80 2.03 -5.46 -13.34
N CYS A 81 1.54 -6.02 -12.24
CA CYS A 81 2.10 -5.81 -10.92
C CYS A 81 3.50 -6.40 -10.85
N ARG A 82 4.47 -5.55 -10.50
CA ARG A 82 5.87 -5.90 -10.28
C ARG A 82 6.28 -5.53 -8.87
N VAL A 83 7.07 -6.38 -8.24
CA VAL A 83 7.45 -6.24 -6.83
C VAL A 83 8.95 -6.03 -6.67
N TYR A 84 9.31 -5.23 -5.69
CA TYR A 84 10.68 -5.03 -5.23
C TYR A 84 10.71 -5.15 -3.70
N ASN A 85 11.85 -5.56 -3.16
CA ASN A 85 12.08 -5.48 -1.73
C ASN A 85 13.41 -4.80 -1.40
N SER A 86 13.48 -4.28 -0.17
CA SER A 86 14.69 -3.77 0.44
C SER A 86 14.93 -4.52 1.76
N THR A 87 16.19 -4.75 2.09
CA THR A 87 16.62 -5.37 3.35
C THR A 87 17.52 -4.44 4.18
N ASP A 88 17.61 -3.18 3.79
CA ASP A 88 18.51 -2.16 4.34
C ASP A 88 17.80 -0.80 4.50
N ALA A 89 16.54 -0.86 4.96
CA ALA A 89 15.71 0.30 5.26
C ALA A 89 15.50 1.23 4.04
N GLY A 90 15.47 0.67 2.83
CA GLY A 90 15.23 1.39 1.58
C GLY A 90 16.51 1.94 0.92
N SER A 91 17.69 1.63 1.45
CA SER A 91 18.97 2.09 0.86
C SER A 91 19.27 1.44 -0.48
N SER A 92 18.87 0.17 -0.65
CA SER A 92 18.92 -0.56 -1.92
C SER A 92 17.67 -1.40 -2.14
N TRP A 93 17.37 -1.67 -3.40
CA TRP A 93 16.17 -2.39 -3.83
C TRP A 93 16.51 -3.52 -4.78
N THR A 94 15.94 -4.70 -4.53
CA THR A 94 16.04 -5.87 -5.39
C THR A 94 14.74 -6.07 -6.14
N ASP A 95 14.82 -6.19 -7.47
CA ASP A 95 13.69 -6.52 -8.33
C ASP A 95 13.30 -7.99 -8.19
N ARG A 96 12.04 -8.26 -7.88
CA ARG A 96 11.47 -9.60 -7.69
C ARG A 96 10.61 -10.05 -8.85
N GLY A 97 10.51 -9.22 -9.89
CA GLY A 97 9.77 -9.51 -11.11
C GLY A 97 8.27 -9.38 -10.94
N PHE A 98 7.55 -9.92 -11.94
CA PHE A 98 6.09 -9.87 -11.99
C PHE A 98 5.47 -10.95 -11.11
N LEU A 99 4.38 -10.60 -10.43
CA LEU A 99 3.59 -11.58 -9.70
C LEU A 99 2.88 -12.54 -10.68
N PRO A 100 2.90 -13.85 -10.41
CA PRO A 100 2.29 -14.84 -11.29
C PRO A 100 0.77 -14.72 -11.25
N ILE A 101 0.14 -14.64 -12.43
CA ILE A 101 -1.31 -14.59 -12.63
C ILE A 101 -1.82 -15.89 -13.29
N PRO A 102 -3.10 -16.24 -13.15
CA PRO A 102 -3.69 -17.40 -13.82
C PRO A 102 -3.42 -17.43 -15.32
N SER A 103 -3.30 -18.63 -15.88
CA SER A 103 -3.23 -18.81 -17.34
C SER A 103 -4.47 -18.21 -18.01
N GLY A 104 -4.25 -17.49 -19.13
CA GLY A 104 -5.31 -16.78 -19.85
C GLY A 104 -5.58 -15.36 -19.36
N MET A 105 -4.89 -14.89 -18.32
CA MET A 105 -4.83 -13.48 -17.93
C MET A 105 -3.53 -12.85 -18.41
N ASP A 106 -3.61 -11.59 -18.83
CA ASP A 106 -2.45 -10.82 -19.31
C ASP A 106 -2.10 -9.65 -18.38
N ARG A 107 -3.07 -9.10 -17.64
CA ARG A 107 -2.94 -7.87 -16.85
C ARG A 107 -3.04 -8.11 -15.35
N SER A 108 -2.26 -7.33 -14.60
CA SER A 108 -2.44 -7.12 -13.15
C SER A 108 -2.13 -5.67 -12.78
N VAL A 109 -3.05 -5.02 -12.07
CA VAL A 109 -3.07 -3.57 -11.86
C VAL A 109 -3.41 -3.21 -10.41
N ASP A 110 -3.25 -1.94 -10.07
CA ASP A 110 -3.65 -1.33 -8.80
C ASP A 110 -3.10 -2.07 -7.57
N PRO A 111 -1.76 -2.18 -7.43
CA PRO A 111 -1.17 -2.94 -6.36
C PRO A 111 -1.38 -2.28 -4.99
N VAL A 112 -1.69 -3.11 -4.00
CA VAL A 112 -1.70 -2.73 -2.58
C VAL A 112 -0.80 -3.68 -1.82
N VAL A 113 0.04 -3.14 -0.94
CA VAL A 113 0.96 -3.91 -0.08
C VAL A 113 0.51 -3.77 1.37
N ALA A 114 0.61 -4.85 2.14
CA ALA A 114 0.44 -4.81 3.59
C ALA A 114 1.48 -5.69 4.27
N SER A 115 1.74 -5.41 5.55
CA SER A 115 2.60 -6.21 6.41
C SER A 115 1.88 -6.58 7.70
N THR A 116 2.26 -7.71 8.27
CA THR A 116 1.72 -8.23 9.54
C THR A 116 2.82 -8.30 10.58
N THR A 117 2.43 -8.35 11.86
CA THR A 117 3.38 -8.36 12.99
C THR A 117 4.20 -9.65 13.09
N ASP A 118 3.78 -10.72 12.42
CA ASP A 118 4.59 -11.93 12.23
C ASP A 118 5.63 -11.83 11.09
N GLY A 119 5.74 -10.67 10.42
CA GLY A 119 6.76 -10.40 9.40
C GLY A 119 6.41 -10.84 8.00
N LYS A 120 5.16 -11.23 7.75
CA LYS A 120 4.70 -11.51 6.38
C LYS A 120 4.37 -10.22 5.66
N PHE A 121 4.48 -10.28 4.34
CA PHE A 121 3.95 -9.28 3.44
C PHE A 121 2.84 -9.88 2.58
N PHE A 122 1.86 -9.05 2.27
CA PHE A 122 0.79 -9.33 1.34
C PHE A 122 0.86 -8.33 0.21
N VAL A 123 0.66 -8.80 -1.02
CA VAL A 123 0.36 -7.95 -2.17
C VAL A 123 -0.97 -8.37 -2.72
N ALA A 124 -1.84 -7.41 -3.02
CA ALA A 124 -3.06 -7.64 -3.80
C ALA A 124 -3.04 -6.80 -5.07
N CYS A 125 -3.58 -7.36 -6.15
CA CYS A 125 -3.75 -6.68 -7.43
C CYS A 125 -5.09 -7.06 -8.05
N ILE A 126 -5.64 -6.18 -8.87
CA ILE A 126 -6.73 -6.50 -9.78
C ILE A 126 -6.12 -7.22 -10.99
N ALA A 127 -6.71 -8.32 -11.45
CA ALA A 127 -6.19 -9.11 -12.57
C ALA A 127 -7.27 -9.48 -13.58
N GLY A 128 -6.85 -9.71 -14.82
CA GLY A 128 -7.71 -10.18 -15.88
C GLY A 128 -7.07 -10.09 -17.26
N THR A 129 -7.91 -9.85 -18.25
CA THR A 129 -7.57 -9.70 -19.67
C THR A 129 -7.68 -8.24 -20.11
N SER A 130 -7.29 -7.95 -21.34
CA SER A 130 -7.50 -6.64 -21.98
C SER A 130 -8.93 -6.13 -21.99
N THR A 131 -9.92 -7.03 -21.95
CA THR A 131 -11.34 -6.69 -22.06
C THR A 131 -12.10 -6.83 -20.74
N THR A 132 -11.53 -7.54 -19.76
CA THR A 132 -12.19 -7.82 -18.48
C THR A 132 -11.16 -7.91 -17.35
N THR A 133 -11.34 -7.14 -16.27
CA THR A 133 -10.48 -7.21 -15.07
C THR A 133 -11.28 -7.61 -13.82
N PRO A 134 -11.84 -8.84 -13.77
CA PRO A 134 -12.84 -9.17 -12.77
C PRO A 134 -12.24 -9.83 -11.52
N TYR A 135 -10.92 -9.98 -11.39
CA TYR A 135 -10.34 -10.69 -10.25
C TYR A 135 -9.60 -9.75 -9.32
N VAL A 136 -9.78 -9.93 -8.01
CA VAL A 136 -8.80 -9.46 -7.03
C VAL A 136 -7.99 -10.67 -6.59
N LEU A 137 -6.70 -10.65 -6.88
CA LEU A 137 -5.74 -11.68 -6.50
C LEU A 137 -4.84 -11.16 -5.39
N TYR A 138 -4.36 -12.05 -4.53
CA TYR A 138 -3.31 -11.74 -3.56
C TYR A 138 -2.24 -12.82 -3.46
N TRP A 139 -1.07 -12.39 -3.00
CA TRP A 139 0.12 -13.21 -2.79
C TRP A 139 0.68 -12.92 -1.41
N ILE A 140 1.37 -13.91 -0.84
CA ILE A 140 2.00 -13.82 0.47
C ILE A 140 3.49 -14.05 0.32
N SER A 141 4.29 -13.22 0.98
CA SER A 141 5.70 -13.47 1.24
C SER A 141 5.90 -13.72 2.73
N ALA A 142 6.61 -14.80 3.06
CA ALA A 142 7.01 -15.14 4.43
C ALA A 142 8.51 -14.90 4.68
N ASP A 143 9.20 -14.29 3.71
CA ASP A 143 10.65 -14.11 3.68
C ASP A 143 11.05 -12.68 3.32
N ASN A 144 10.33 -11.70 3.90
CA ASN A 144 10.60 -10.27 3.75
C ASN A 144 10.53 -9.77 2.29
N GLY A 145 9.58 -10.30 1.53
CA GLY A 145 9.36 -9.93 0.13
C GLY A 145 10.33 -10.57 -0.86
N ALA A 146 11.14 -11.55 -0.44
CA ALA A 146 12.14 -12.16 -1.31
C ALA A 146 11.53 -13.16 -2.30
N THR A 147 10.53 -13.93 -1.85
CA THR A 147 9.73 -14.84 -2.67
C THR A 147 8.24 -14.68 -2.37
N TRP A 148 7.41 -15.11 -3.32
CA TRP A 148 5.96 -14.97 -3.26
C TRP A 148 5.29 -16.32 -3.49
N SER A 149 4.21 -16.58 -2.76
CA SER A 149 3.35 -17.75 -2.94
C SER A 149 2.73 -17.81 -4.34
N ASN A 150 2.00 -18.87 -4.63
CA ASN A 150 0.99 -18.82 -5.70
C ASN A 150 -0.11 -17.81 -5.33
N TYR A 151 -0.81 -17.30 -6.34
CA TYR A 151 -1.94 -16.39 -6.12
C TYR A 151 -3.09 -17.10 -5.40
N SER A 152 -3.86 -16.31 -4.67
CA SER A 152 -5.18 -16.68 -4.14
C SER A 152 -6.21 -15.66 -4.62
N THR A 153 -7.44 -16.11 -4.88
CA THR A 153 -8.51 -15.24 -5.38
C THR A 153 -9.38 -14.75 -4.21
N ILE A 154 -9.53 -13.44 -4.07
CA ILE A 154 -10.42 -12.82 -3.07
C ILE A 154 -11.85 -12.74 -3.61
N LYS A 155 -12.02 -12.26 -4.85
CA LYS A 155 -13.36 -12.03 -5.43
C LYS A 155 -13.33 -12.06 -6.95
N TYR A 156 -14.47 -12.49 -7.53
CA TYR A 156 -14.88 -12.20 -8.91
C TYR A 156 -15.81 -10.97 -8.91
N VAL A 157 -15.36 -9.85 -9.46
CA VAL A 157 -16.14 -8.62 -9.67
C VAL A 157 -16.77 -8.70 -11.06
N THR A 158 -18.06 -9.09 -11.13
CA THR A 158 -18.87 -9.04 -12.36
C THR A 158 -19.25 -7.62 -12.77
N ASP A 159 -19.26 -6.70 -11.80
CA ASP A 159 -19.65 -5.31 -11.97
C ASP A 159 -18.48 -4.39 -11.64
N ARG A 160 -18.36 -3.24 -12.32
CA ARG A 160 -17.35 -2.19 -12.03
C ARG A 160 -17.61 -1.52 -10.68
N VAL A 161 -17.49 -2.28 -9.60
CA VAL A 161 -17.59 -1.80 -8.23
C VAL A 161 -16.18 -1.59 -7.70
N LEU A 162 -15.90 -0.38 -7.22
CA LEU A 162 -14.69 -0.07 -6.46
C LEU A 162 -14.53 -1.11 -5.35
N SER A 163 -13.51 -1.95 -5.48
CA SER A 163 -13.20 -2.99 -4.50
C SER A 163 -12.02 -2.52 -3.68
N TYR A 164 -12.21 -2.35 -2.38
CA TYR A 164 -11.13 -2.08 -1.45
C TYR A 164 -10.68 -3.39 -0.81
N VAL A 165 -9.37 -3.63 -0.77
CA VAL A 165 -8.78 -4.72 0.00
C VAL A 165 -8.27 -4.11 1.30
N VAL A 166 -8.83 -4.54 2.43
CA VAL A 166 -8.35 -4.15 3.77
C VAL A 166 -7.70 -5.38 4.38
N PHE A 167 -6.41 -5.27 4.68
CA PHE A 167 -5.69 -6.24 5.49
C PHE A 167 -5.82 -5.83 6.97
N ASP A 168 -6.43 -6.69 7.80
CA ASP A 168 -6.37 -6.49 9.26
C ASP A 168 -4.95 -6.82 9.73
N ARG A 169 -4.27 -5.81 10.29
CA ARG A 169 -2.87 -5.91 10.73
C ARG A 169 -2.71 -6.62 12.08
N ARG A 170 -3.81 -7.07 12.70
CA ARG A 170 -3.82 -7.70 14.03
C ARG A 170 -3.65 -9.22 13.95
N THR A 171 -2.47 -9.69 13.58
CA THR A 171 -1.95 -11.03 13.96
C THR A 171 -0.44 -11.04 13.97
#